data_AF-A0A9C8GLC9-F1
#
_entry.id   AF-A0A9C8GLC9-F1
#
_cell.length_a   1.000
_cell.length_b   1.000
_cell.length_c   1.000
_cell.angle_alpha   90.00
_cell.angle_beta   90.00
_cell.angle_gamma   90.00
#
_symmetry.space_group_name_H-M   'P 1'
#
loop_
_entity.id
_entity.type
_entity.pdbx_description
1 polymer ?
#
loop_
_entity_poly.entity_id
_entity_poly.type
_entity_poly.pdbx_seq_one_letter_code
_entity_poly.pdbx_strand_id
1 'polypeptide(L)'
;MINLSFGGHTLQTIAWLLALVESCLVFYVLLHHWRHALVRHLGGLLALIASISYATSLLTTAQIAEQATWLTYILVAAPIAVQPFLFLATIAVLKPGWLENRRRLLLLPIHALAFLPALLIYLDTTTGPQIWFTGLDPQTYTGGFVAIEQLTAGAYAPLIDLVYRYLFPLASCLIALHVALRDRAASRLVRRMAWLLPLPHIFAIVAPLTLRDTLPAGVSLLASGAFYGLVYTYAGLRRLHAQHPVWRGQLPARVSVLVLLIVVPLLVILIGFTMDQIEEQVAQESAEQLRTVNRALSLNMSMWLDLNGRILQNVAGRPEIVSMDPEQQKPLLEEMIMIYPYMYLISTTDMHGQNVARSDNYPLQQYRTQIWYTAAKNGAPLTFEIVVDKITGKPAIIASTPIYRDSRNFSGIVGVTMFGSELTHLNQIIQTHQVGKEQMAYVVDSQNRVVVHTDPAFQIGQQEPDTYRPIFALRDGERGLITFTDNEGQSWQAYVNPIANDWGVIVQQREETFFQALVILRQVSWQGIAVTTLALALL
;
A
#
# COMPACT_ATOMS: atom_id res chain seq x y z
N MET A 1 28.95 17.75 13.98
CA MET A 1 28.13 16.65 14.53
C MET A 1 27.29 16.12 13.38
N ILE A 2 27.52 14.87 12.96
CA ILE A 2 26.81 14.25 11.83
C ILE A 2 25.52 13.66 12.40
N ASN A 3 24.38 14.26 12.06
CA ASN A 3 23.07 13.74 12.44
C ASN A 3 22.72 12.59 11.47
N LEU A 4 22.91 11.34 11.90
CA LEU A 4 22.54 10.16 11.12
C LEU A 4 21.04 9.92 11.28
N SER A 5 20.21 10.66 10.54
CA SER A 5 18.76 10.41 10.50
C SER A 5 18.49 9.13 9.70
N PHE A 6 18.52 7.98 10.37
CA PHE A 6 17.96 6.75 9.84
C PHE A 6 16.46 6.97 9.63
N GLY A 7 15.97 6.91 8.38
CA GLY A 7 14.52 6.97 8.10
C GLY A 7 13.79 5.80 8.77
N GLY A 8 12.51 5.96 9.12
CA GLY A 8 11.73 4.95 9.86
C GLY A 8 11.83 3.53 9.27
N HIS A 9 11.83 3.41 7.93
CA HIS A 9 12.00 2.15 7.21
C HIS A 9 13.37 1.47 7.44
N THR A 10 14.45 2.23 7.62
CA THR A 10 15.79 1.68 7.88
C THR A 10 15.92 1.12 9.29
N LEU A 11 15.28 1.76 10.29
CA LEU A 11 15.23 1.23 11.64
C LEU A 11 14.38 -0.04 11.73
N GLN A 12 13.23 -0.04 11.05
CA GLN A 12 12.33 -1.18 10.98
C GLN A 12 13.02 -2.42 10.39
N THR A 13 13.74 -2.25 9.27
CA THR A 13 14.47 -3.34 8.60
C THR A 13 15.60 -3.90 9.48
N ILE A 14 16.37 -3.03 10.15
CA ILE A 14 17.40 -3.47 11.12
C ILE A 14 16.76 -4.25 12.28
N ALA A 15 15.66 -3.76 12.84
CA ALA A 15 14.96 -4.41 13.94
C ALA A 15 14.40 -5.79 13.54
N TRP A 16 13.85 -5.93 12.33
CA TRP A 16 13.42 -7.23 11.78
C TRP A 16 14.57 -8.22 11.61
N LEU A 17 15.71 -7.75 11.07
CA LEU A 17 16.89 -8.59 10.90
C LEU A 17 17.42 -9.07 12.26
N LEU A 18 17.47 -8.19 13.26
CA LEU A 18 17.88 -8.55 14.62
C LEU A 18 16.91 -9.55 15.27
N ALA A 19 15.60 -9.29 15.21
CA ALA A 19 14.58 -10.19 15.74
C ALA A 19 14.66 -11.58 15.09
N LEU A 20 14.93 -11.63 13.77
CA LEU A 20 15.14 -12.87 13.04
C LEU A 20 16.38 -13.61 13.55
N VAL A 21 17.54 -12.95 13.59
CA VAL A 21 18.79 -13.57 14.06
C VAL A 21 18.63 -14.10 15.49
N GLU A 22 18.03 -13.31 16.39
CA GLU A 22 17.80 -13.68 17.77
C GLU A 22 16.83 -14.88 17.88
N SER A 23 15.76 -14.90 17.10
CA SER A 23 14.84 -16.03 17.02
C SER A 23 15.53 -17.30 16.54
N CYS A 24 16.41 -17.20 15.53
CA CYS A 24 17.23 -18.33 15.07
C CYS A 24 18.12 -18.85 16.20
N LEU A 25 18.75 -17.95 16.96
CA LEU A 25 19.58 -18.32 18.11
C LEU A 25 18.76 -18.98 19.23
N VAL A 26 17.53 -18.53 19.50
CA VAL A 26 16.61 -19.20 20.44
C VAL A 26 16.41 -20.66 20.04
N PHE A 27 15.98 -20.91 18.80
CA PHE A 27 15.74 -22.26 18.32
C PHE A 27 17.02 -23.10 18.35
N TYR A 28 18.15 -22.53 17.91
CA TYR A 28 19.45 -23.22 17.95
C TYR A 28 19.86 -23.63 19.36
N VAL A 29 19.70 -22.75 20.35
CA VAL A 29 20.01 -23.05 21.75
C VAL A 29 19.05 -24.12 22.30
N LEU A 30 17.76 -24.04 22.01
CA LEU A 30 16.76 -25.02 22.50
C LEU A 30 16.96 -26.43 21.93
N LEU A 31 17.49 -26.54 20.71
CA LEU A 31 17.84 -27.83 20.08
C LEU A 31 18.96 -28.59 20.83
N HIS A 32 19.76 -27.91 21.66
CA HIS A 32 20.89 -28.51 22.38
C HIS A 32 20.52 -29.34 23.62
N HIS A 33 19.22 -29.49 23.95
CA HIS A 33 18.60 -30.24 25.07
C HIS A 33 17.87 -29.30 26.04
N TRP A 34 16.59 -29.03 25.73
CA TRP A 34 15.72 -28.08 26.45
C TRP A 34 15.59 -28.30 27.97
N ARG A 35 15.95 -29.48 28.49
CA ARG A 35 15.91 -29.77 29.93
C ARG A 35 17.13 -29.27 30.70
N HIS A 36 18.23 -28.97 30.02
CA HIS A 36 19.46 -28.49 30.66
C HIS A 36 19.26 -27.06 31.19
N ALA A 37 19.67 -26.78 32.44
CA ALA A 37 19.39 -25.50 33.09
C ALA A 37 19.97 -24.30 32.30
N LEU A 38 21.20 -24.42 31.80
CA LEU A 38 21.83 -23.39 30.97
C LEU A 38 21.05 -23.12 29.67
N VAL A 39 20.54 -24.17 29.00
CA VAL A 39 19.79 -24.04 27.75
C VAL A 39 18.48 -23.29 27.99
N ARG A 40 17.77 -23.59 29.08
CA ARG A 40 16.50 -22.91 29.41
C ARG A 40 16.68 -21.43 29.70
N HIS A 41 17.69 -21.07 30.51
CA HIS A 41 17.91 -19.67 30.88
C HIS A 41 18.47 -18.86 29.70
N LEU A 42 19.35 -19.45 28.89
CA LEU A 42 19.87 -18.82 27.68
C LEU A 42 18.78 -18.67 26.60
N GLY A 43 17.97 -19.71 26.37
CA GLY A 43 16.85 -19.66 25.43
C GLY A 43 15.77 -18.65 25.85
N GLY A 44 15.43 -18.60 27.14
CA GLY A 44 14.49 -17.61 27.69
C GLY A 44 15.02 -16.17 27.58
N LEU A 45 16.31 -15.95 27.86
CA LEU A 45 16.96 -14.66 27.65
C LEU A 45 16.86 -14.22 26.19
N LEU A 46 17.26 -15.08 25.25
CA LEU A 46 17.22 -14.77 23.82
C LEU A 46 15.79 -14.53 23.30
N ALA A 47 14.80 -15.25 23.82
CA ALA A 47 13.40 -15.05 23.46
C ALA A 47 12.88 -13.68 23.91
N LEU A 48 13.28 -13.22 25.10
CA LEU A 48 12.96 -11.87 25.57
C LEU A 48 13.63 -10.80 24.70
N ILE A 49 14.90 -10.99 24.32
CA ILE A 49 15.60 -10.06 23.43
C ILE A 49 14.93 -10.01 22.04
N ALA A 50 14.61 -11.17 21.45
CA ALA A 50 13.87 -11.24 20.19
C ALA A 50 12.51 -10.53 20.26
N SER A 51 11.81 -10.65 21.39
CA SER A 51 10.52 -9.97 21.62
C SER A 51 10.69 -8.44 21.67
N ILE A 52 11.79 -7.93 22.24
CA ILE A 52 12.13 -6.50 22.24
C ILE A 52 12.38 -6.02 20.81
N SER A 53 13.16 -6.77 20.03
CA SER A 53 13.46 -6.44 18.62
C SER A 53 12.19 -6.42 17.76
N TYR A 54 11.29 -7.40 17.97
CA TYR A 54 9.99 -7.48 17.28
C TYR A 54 9.06 -6.31 17.66
N ALA A 55 8.91 -6.02 18.96
CA ALA A 55 8.07 -4.93 19.44
C ALA A 55 8.58 -3.56 18.97
N THR A 56 9.90 -3.35 18.99
CA THR A 56 10.53 -2.12 18.50
C THR A 56 10.27 -1.94 17.00
N SER A 57 10.38 -3.01 16.22
CA SER A 57 10.08 -2.97 14.78
C SER A 57 8.65 -2.53 14.50
N LEU A 58 7.66 -3.21 15.08
CA LEU A 58 6.25 -2.91 14.81
C LEU A 58 5.83 -1.52 15.30
N LEU A 59 6.45 -1.01 16.38
CA LEU A 59 6.18 0.34 16.88
C LEU A 59 6.68 1.42 15.93
N THR A 60 7.75 1.19 15.16
CA THR A 60 8.25 2.20 14.20
C THR A 60 7.25 2.53 13.09
N THR A 61 6.32 1.61 12.80
CA THR A 61 5.26 1.79 11.79
C THR A 61 3.88 2.08 12.36
N ALA A 62 3.73 2.07 13.69
CA ALA A 62 2.43 2.27 14.32
C ALA A 62 1.99 3.74 14.21
N GLN A 63 0.90 3.98 13.47
CA GLN A 63 0.35 5.33 13.25
C GLN A 63 -0.75 5.69 14.26
N ILE A 64 -1.38 4.69 14.89
CA ILE A 64 -2.53 4.87 15.78
C ILE A 64 -2.21 4.23 17.14
N ALA A 65 -2.68 4.84 18.23
CA ALA A 65 -2.43 4.38 19.59
C ALA A 65 -2.92 2.95 19.84
N GLU A 66 -4.02 2.54 19.22
CA GLU A 66 -4.58 1.18 19.32
C GLU A 66 -3.58 0.12 18.82
N GLN A 67 -2.90 0.39 17.70
CA GLN A 67 -1.88 -0.51 17.16
C GLN A 67 -0.64 -0.59 18.08
N ALA A 68 -0.29 0.54 18.72
CA ALA A 68 0.89 0.64 19.57
C ALA A 68 0.68 0.07 20.99
N THR A 69 -0.55 0.03 21.49
CA THR A 69 -0.85 -0.25 22.90
C THR A 69 -0.29 -1.59 23.37
N TRP A 70 -0.62 -2.70 22.71
CA TRP A 70 -0.11 -4.02 23.13
C TRP A 70 1.41 -4.17 22.92
N LEU A 71 1.99 -3.46 21.95
CA LEU A 71 3.42 -3.45 21.70
C LEU A 71 4.18 -2.74 22.82
N THR A 72 3.62 -1.66 23.39
CA THR A 72 4.21 -0.98 24.54
C THR A 72 4.29 -1.87 25.78
N TYR A 73 3.35 -2.82 25.95
CA TYR A 73 3.39 -3.78 27.05
C TYR A 73 4.65 -4.66 26.97
N ILE A 74 4.96 -5.15 25.76
CA ILE A 74 6.17 -5.94 25.51
C ILE A 74 7.41 -5.07 25.70
N LEU A 75 7.40 -3.85 25.15
CA LEU A 75 8.53 -2.92 25.21
C LEU A 75 8.88 -2.50 26.65
N VAL A 76 7.91 -2.47 27.57
CA VAL A 76 8.17 -2.18 28.99
C VAL A 76 8.54 -3.43 29.77
N ALA A 77 7.80 -4.55 29.60
CA ALA A 77 8.04 -5.75 30.38
C ALA A 77 9.35 -6.46 30.02
N ALA A 78 9.63 -6.62 28.73
CA ALA A 78 10.72 -7.49 28.28
C ALA A 78 12.13 -6.95 28.63
N PRO A 79 12.48 -5.66 28.45
CA PRO A 79 13.79 -5.13 28.83
C PRO A 79 14.10 -5.27 30.32
N ILE A 80 13.05 -5.27 31.15
CA ILE A 80 13.16 -5.33 32.60
C ILE A 80 13.22 -6.78 33.05
N ALA A 81 12.45 -7.68 32.42
CA ALA A 81 12.58 -9.13 32.58
C ALA A 81 13.94 -9.68 32.10
N VAL A 82 14.60 -9.05 31.12
CA VAL A 82 15.94 -9.44 30.64
C VAL A 82 16.97 -9.44 31.79
N GLN A 83 16.87 -8.53 32.76
CA GLN A 83 17.88 -8.37 33.83
C GLN A 83 18.00 -9.56 34.80
N PRO A 84 16.90 -10.07 35.40
CA PRO A 84 16.97 -11.30 36.19
C PRO A 84 17.33 -12.52 35.33
N PHE A 85 16.94 -12.57 34.05
CA PHE A 85 17.37 -13.63 33.14
C PHE A 85 18.87 -13.58 32.84
N LEU A 86 19.47 -12.40 32.68
CA LEU A 86 20.91 -12.21 32.56
C LEU A 86 21.65 -12.68 33.81
N PHE A 87 21.11 -12.40 35.00
CA PHE A 87 21.66 -12.90 36.26
C PHE A 87 21.63 -14.44 36.32
N LEU A 88 20.49 -15.05 36.01
CA LEU A 88 20.34 -16.51 35.97
C LEU A 88 21.24 -17.15 34.90
N ALA A 89 21.36 -16.55 33.72
CA ALA A 89 22.24 -16.99 32.65
C ALA A 89 23.72 -16.88 33.05
N THR A 90 24.10 -15.82 33.78
CA THR A 90 25.46 -15.63 34.31
C THR A 90 25.82 -16.76 35.29
N ILE A 91 24.92 -17.09 36.21
CA ILE A 91 25.08 -18.23 37.12
C ILE A 91 25.16 -19.54 36.32
N ALA A 92 24.30 -19.72 35.32
CA ALA A 92 24.28 -20.94 34.51
C ALA A 92 25.59 -21.16 33.76
N VAL A 93 26.17 -20.11 33.18
CA VAL A 93 27.44 -20.18 32.45
C VAL A 93 28.61 -20.43 33.40
N LEU A 94 28.69 -19.69 34.51
CA LEU A 94 29.88 -19.73 35.38
C LEU A 94 29.83 -20.88 36.41
N LYS A 95 28.68 -21.09 37.06
CA LYS A 95 28.47 -22.04 38.17
C LYS A 95 27.16 -22.83 38.02
N PRO A 96 27.02 -23.71 37.01
CA PRO A 96 25.78 -24.43 36.74
C PRO A 96 25.32 -25.32 37.90
N GLY A 97 26.24 -25.86 38.72
CA GLY A 97 25.88 -26.66 39.89
C GLY A 97 25.09 -25.90 40.99
N TRP A 98 25.01 -24.57 40.90
CA TRP A 98 24.15 -23.77 41.80
C TRP A 98 22.66 -23.84 41.40
N LEU A 99 22.35 -24.30 40.19
CA LEU A 99 20.98 -24.40 39.64
C LEU A 99 20.32 -25.77 39.86
N GLU A 100 21.09 -26.83 40.14
CA GLU A 100 20.60 -28.23 40.12
C GLU A 100 20.34 -28.82 41.52
N ASN A 101 20.93 -28.26 42.60
CA ASN A 101 20.83 -28.78 43.97
C ASN A 101 19.80 -28.03 44.85
N ARG A 102 19.73 -28.30 46.17
CA ARG A 102 18.87 -27.60 47.16
C ARG A 102 18.91 -26.07 47.09
N ARG A 103 19.97 -25.49 46.49
CA ARG A 103 20.13 -24.05 46.21
C ARG A 103 19.17 -23.53 45.12
N ARG A 104 18.51 -24.40 44.35
CA ARG A 104 17.46 -24.01 43.39
C ARG A 104 16.30 -23.27 44.07
N LEU A 105 16.01 -23.58 45.33
CA LEU A 105 15.01 -22.88 46.13
C LEU A 105 15.38 -21.40 46.36
N LEU A 106 16.67 -21.10 46.46
CA LEU A 106 17.17 -19.71 46.60
C LEU A 106 17.00 -18.89 45.32
N LEU A 107 16.80 -19.55 44.17
CA LEU A 107 16.63 -18.91 42.87
C LEU A 107 15.15 -18.71 42.50
N LEU A 108 14.23 -19.38 43.20
CA LEU A 108 12.79 -19.24 43.02
C LEU A 108 12.29 -17.77 43.13
N PRO A 109 12.74 -16.95 44.10
CA PRO A 109 12.37 -15.53 44.13
C PRO A 109 12.87 -14.75 42.90
N ILE A 110 14.03 -15.10 42.34
CA ILE A 110 14.54 -14.44 41.13
C ILE A 110 13.69 -14.79 39.90
N HIS A 111 13.19 -16.02 39.82
CA HIS A 111 12.24 -16.39 38.77
C HIS A 111 10.92 -15.61 38.92
N ALA A 112 10.41 -15.46 40.14
CA ALA A 112 9.23 -14.64 40.39
C ALA A 112 9.47 -13.17 39.97
N LEU A 113 10.64 -12.61 40.30
CA LEU A 113 11.04 -11.27 39.86
C LEU A 113 11.17 -11.15 38.34
N ALA A 114 11.47 -12.21 37.60
CA ALA A 114 11.50 -12.18 36.14
C ALA A 114 10.11 -12.01 35.50
N PHE A 115 9.05 -12.49 36.16
CA PHE A 115 7.67 -12.35 35.69
C PHE A 115 6.92 -11.16 36.31
N LEU A 116 7.48 -10.55 37.36
CA LEU A 116 6.89 -9.39 38.04
C LEU A 116 6.56 -8.23 37.08
N PRO A 117 7.40 -7.85 36.09
CA PRO A 117 7.07 -6.83 35.11
C PRO A 117 5.74 -7.07 34.37
N ALA A 118 5.52 -8.29 33.87
CA ALA A 118 4.29 -8.62 33.15
C ALA A 118 3.06 -8.58 34.09
N LEU A 119 3.22 -9.02 35.33
CA LEU A 119 2.17 -8.95 36.35
C LEU A 119 1.79 -7.51 36.68
N LEU A 120 2.78 -6.61 36.82
CA LEU A 120 2.55 -5.20 37.11
C LEU A 120 1.80 -4.50 35.98
N ILE A 121 2.16 -4.76 34.72
CA ILE A 121 1.42 -4.22 33.56
C ILE A 121 -0.02 -4.75 33.54
N TYR A 122 -0.22 -6.04 33.82
CA TYR A 122 -1.56 -6.63 33.89
C TYR A 122 -2.42 -5.97 34.98
N LEU A 123 -1.84 -5.70 36.15
CA LEU A 123 -2.54 -5.01 37.25
C LEU A 123 -2.84 -3.54 36.89
N ASP A 124 -1.86 -2.81 36.38
CA ASP A 124 -2.02 -1.39 36.01
C ASP A 124 -3.06 -1.20 34.90
N THR A 125 -3.17 -2.15 33.95
CA THR A 125 -4.16 -2.12 32.86
C THR A 125 -5.57 -2.51 33.29
N THR A 126 -5.73 -3.33 34.33
CA THR A 126 -7.04 -3.82 34.78
C THR A 126 -7.67 -3.01 35.92
N THR A 127 -6.86 -2.31 36.72
CA THR A 127 -7.33 -1.64 37.95
C THR A 127 -7.33 -0.11 37.90
N GLY A 128 -6.68 0.52 36.91
CA GLY A 128 -6.48 1.98 36.85
C GLY A 128 -5.43 2.50 37.85
N PRO A 129 -4.92 3.74 37.68
CA PRO A 129 -3.50 4.16 37.63
C PRO A 129 -2.73 4.08 38.99
N GLN A 130 -1.39 4.05 39.17
CA GLN A 130 -0.15 3.85 38.36
C GLN A 130 0.92 3.21 39.30
N ILE A 131 0.94 1.90 39.51
CA ILE A 131 2.00 1.27 40.31
C ILE A 131 3.33 1.43 39.59
N TRP A 132 3.32 1.19 38.27
CA TRP A 132 4.54 1.21 37.47
C TRP A 132 4.35 1.67 36.02
N PHE A 133 3.38 1.10 35.30
CA PHE A 133 3.09 1.41 33.90
C PHE A 133 1.99 2.48 33.80
N THR A 134 2.25 3.54 33.03
CA THR A 134 1.36 4.70 32.94
C THR A 134 0.46 4.68 31.71
N GLY A 135 0.66 3.74 30.79
CA GLY A 135 -0.11 3.63 29.56
C GLY A 135 0.34 4.59 28.46
N LEU A 136 -0.19 4.35 27.27
CA LEU A 136 -0.05 5.23 26.12
C LEU A 136 -1.30 6.11 26.03
N ASP A 137 -1.15 7.43 26.02
CA ASP A 137 -2.27 8.35 25.88
C ASP A 137 -2.66 8.52 24.39
N PRO A 138 -3.87 8.11 23.97
CA PRO A 138 -4.29 8.18 22.58
C PRO A 138 -4.34 9.60 22.01
N GLN A 139 -4.47 10.64 22.85
CA GLN A 139 -4.57 12.03 22.38
C GLN A 139 -3.21 12.69 22.13
N THR A 140 -2.14 12.18 22.74
CA THR A 140 -0.78 12.75 22.62
C THR A 140 0.15 11.90 21.76
N TYR A 141 -0.31 10.71 21.33
CA TYR A 141 0.46 9.82 20.49
C TYR A 141 0.56 10.32 19.04
N THR A 142 1.74 10.77 18.65
CA THR A 142 2.03 11.28 17.30
C THR A 142 2.52 10.22 16.31
N GLY A 143 2.43 8.92 16.68
CA GLY A 143 2.98 7.82 15.90
C GLY A 143 4.46 7.52 16.20
N GLY A 144 4.85 6.27 15.98
CA GLY A 144 6.23 5.80 16.11
C GLY A 144 6.66 5.33 17.51
N PHE A 145 7.97 5.18 17.69
CA PHE A 145 8.55 4.66 18.92
C PHE A 145 8.43 5.65 20.08
N VAL A 146 7.98 5.15 21.25
CA VAL A 146 7.88 5.93 22.49
C VAL A 146 8.93 5.44 23.49
N ALA A 147 9.63 6.39 24.14
CA ALA A 147 10.67 6.08 25.11
C ALA A 147 10.08 5.37 26.35
N ILE A 148 10.78 4.34 26.83
CA ILE A 148 10.30 3.52 27.97
C ILE A 148 10.11 4.38 29.22
N GLU A 149 10.94 5.40 29.42
CA GLU A 149 10.85 6.33 30.55
C GLU A 149 9.53 7.12 30.57
N GLN A 150 8.94 7.37 29.40
CA GLN A 150 7.65 8.06 29.28
C GLN A 150 6.46 7.12 29.59
N LEU A 151 6.67 5.81 29.44
CA LEU A 151 5.66 4.77 29.68
C LEU A 151 5.69 4.20 31.11
N THR A 152 6.69 4.57 31.90
CA THR A 152 6.97 4.00 33.24
C THR A 152 7.11 5.07 34.32
N ALA A 153 6.21 6.06 34.33
CA ALA A 153 6.22 7.15 35.32
C ALA A 153 5.38 6.87 36.59
N GLY A 154 5.07 5.61 36.90
CA GLY A 154 4.27 5.23 38.06
C GLY A 154 4.95 5.44 39.42
N ALA A 155 4.17 5.35 40.51
CA ALA A 155 4.62 5.69 41.86
C ALA A 155 5.84 4.88 42.35
N TYR A 156 5.98 3.62 41.91
CA TYR A 156 7.09 2.73 42.28
C TYR A 156 8.15 2.56 41.19
N ALA A 157 8.04 3.29 40.08
CA ALA A 157 9.04 3.31 39.03
C ALA A 157 10.49 3.51 39.52
N PRO A 158 10.81 4.46 40.44
CA PRO A 158 12.19 4.64 40.88
C PRO A 158 12.74 3.42 41.63
N LEU A 159 11.90 2.70 42.38
CA LEU A 159 12.30 1.49 43.10
C LEU A 159 12.52 0.33 42.13
N ILE A 160 11.64 0.17 41.14
CA ILE A 160 11.77 -0.88 40.12
C ILE A 160 13.00 -0.60 39.24
N ASP A 161 13.21 0.64 38.81
CA ASP A 161 14.41 1.03 38.08
C ASP A 161 15.67 0.79 38.92
N LEU A 162 15.68 1.15 40.21
CA LEU A 162 16.82 0.88 41.09
C LEU A 162 17.18 -0.62 41.10
N VAL A 163 16.19 -1.48 41.28
CA VAL A 163 16.38 -2.93 41.39
C VAL A 163 16.81 -3.53 40.05
N TYR A 164 16.07 -3.26 38.98
CA TYR A 164 16.26 -3.93 37.69
C TYR A 164 17.35 -3.28 36.85
N ARG A 165 17.44 -1.96 36.79
CA ARG A 165 18.44 -1.24 35.99
C ARG A 165 19.83 -1.22 36.64
N TYR A 166 19.92 -1.33 37.97
CA TYR A 166 21.21 -1.22 38.67
C TYR A 166 21.58 -2.44 39.52
N LEU A 167 20.70 -2.91 40.43
CA LEU A 167 21.08 -3.99 41.36
C LEU A 167 21.32 -5.34 40.67
N PHE A 168 20.48 -5.75 39.72
CA PHE A 168 20.67 -7.00 38.96
C PHE A 168 21.93 -7.00 38.08
N PRO A 169 22.20 -5.96 37.26
CA PRO A 169 23.46 -5.81 36.54
C PRO A 169 24.68 -5.85 37.46
N LEU A 170 24.64 -5.10 38.57
CA LEU A 170 25.71 -5.07 39.55
C LEU A 170 25.96 -6.46 40.14
N ALA A 171 24.90 -7.17 40.55
CA ALA A 171 25.01 -8.52 41.09
C ALA A 171 25.59 -9.51 40.06
N SER A 172 25.17 -9.41 38.79
CA SER A 172 25.72 -10.22 37.69
C SER A 172 27.21 -9.95 37.50
N CYS A 173 27.61 -8.67 37.49
CA CYS A 173 29.01 -8.27 37.36
C CYS A 173 29.86 -8.70 38.56
N LEU A 174 29.33 -8.61 39.79
CA LEU A 174 30.03 -9.03 41.00
C LEU A 174 30.28 -10.55 41.02
N ILE A 175 29.30 -11.36 40.60
CA ILE A 175 29.48 -12.81 40.47
C ILE A 175 30.54 -13.12 39.42
N ALA A 176 30.47 -12.46 38.26
CA ALA A 176 31.45 -12.64 37.19
C ALA A 176 32.85 -12.25 37.67
N LEU A 177 33.03 -11.09 38.30
CA LEU A 177 34.30 -10.61 38.81
C LEU A 177 34.86 -11.50 39.93
N HIS A 178 34.00 -12.00 40.82
CA HIS A 178 34.39 -12.95 41.86
C HIS A 178 34.97 -14.23 41.26
N VAL A 179 34.31 -14.79 40.23
CA VAL A 179 34.81 -15.97 39.52
C VAL A 179 36.07 -15.67 38.72
N ALA A 180 36.20 -14.46 38.17
CA ALA A 180 37.38 -14.04 37.41
C ALA A 180 38.64 -13.91 38.30
N LEU A 181 38.49 -13.32 39.49
CA LEU A 181 39.61 -12.93 40.35
C LEU A 181 39.90 -13.92 41.49
N ARG A 182 38.87 -14.47 42.15
CA ARG A 182 39.03 -15.21 43.42
C ARG A 182 38.80 -16.71 43.31
N ASP A 183 38.04 -17.17 42.31
CA ASP A 183 37.73 -18.58 42.18
C ASP A 183 38.92 -19.39 41.63
N ARG A 184 39.63 -20.05 42.54
CA ARG A 184 40.78 -20.91 42.23
C ARG A 184 40.36 -22.22 41.54
N ALA A 185 39.09 -22.63 41.66
CA ALA A 185 38.57 -23.85 41.03
C ALA A 185 38.03 -23.62 39.60
N ALA A 186 37.97 -22.37 39.13
CA ALA A 186 37.49 -22.04 37.80
C ALA A 186 38.51 -22.42 36.70
N SER A 187 38.06 -23.08 35.64
CA SER A 187 38.90 -23.36 34.47
C SER A 187 39.27 -22.09 33.70
N ARG A 188 40.33 -22.14 32.88
CA ARG A 188 40.77 -21.00 32.04
C ARG A 188 39.64 -20.49 31.14
N LEU A 189 38.79 -21.37 30.63
CA LEU A 189 37.63 -21.01 29.80
C LEU A 189 36.59 -20.23 30.61
N VAL A 190 36.24 -20.70 31.80
CA VAL A 190 35.26 -20.02 32.68
C VAL A 190 35.78 -18.65 33.12
N ARG A 191 37.08 -18.55 33.43
CA ARG A 191 37.71 -17.27 33.79
C ARG A 191 37.69 -16.26 32.64
N ARG A 192 37.86 -16.70 31.39
CA ARG A 192 37.70 -15.83 30.22
C ARG A 192 36.25 -15.36 30.06
N MET A 193 35.27 -16.24 30.22
CA MET A 193 33.85 -15.85 30.14
C MET A 193 33.48 -14.86 31.27
N ALA A 194 34.04 -15.06 32.46
CA ALA A 194 33.84 -14.17 33.60
C ALA A 194 34.33 -12.74 33.36
N TRP A 195 35.33 -12.54 32.50
CA TRP A 195 35.75 -11.21 32.04
C TRP A 195 34.89 -10.62 30.91
N LEU A 196 34.25 -11.47 30.11
CA LEU A 196 33.42 -11.04 28.97
C LEU A 196 32.00 -10.62 29.39
N LEU A 197 31.39 -11.36 30.32
CA LEU A 197 29.98 -11.16 30.73
C LEU A 197 29.66 -9.75 31.32
N PRO A 198 30.58 -9.03 31.97
CA PRO A 198 30.33 -7.65 32.41
C PRO A 198 30.28 -6.60 31.28
N LEU A 199 30.92 -6.85 30.13
CA LEU A 199 31.02 -5.87 29.03
C LEU A 199 29.65 -5.39 28.50
N PRO A 200 28.65 -6.26 28.22
CA PRO A 200 27.36 -5.80 27.73
C PRO A 200 26.56 -5.01 28.77
N HIS A 201 26.77 -5.24 30.07
CA HIS A 201 26.18 -4.40 31.14
C HIS A 201 26.74 -2.98 31.10
N ILE A 202 28.05 -2.83 30.92
CA ILE A 202 28.70 -1.52 30.79
C ILE A 202 28.19 -0.81 29.52
N PHE A 203 28.12 -1.53 28.40
CA PHE A 203 27.62 -0.98 27.15
C PHE A 203 26.17 -0.50 27.27
N ALA A 204 25.29 -1.28 27.89
CA ALA A 204 23.88 -0.90 28.09
C ALA A 204 23.70 0.35 28.97
N ILE A 205 24.67 0.69 29.83
CA ILE A 205 24.67 1.92 30.62
C ILE A 205 25.27 3.09 29.82
N VAL A 206 26.38 2.87 29.12
CA VAL A 206 27.15 3.92 28.43
C VAL A 206 26.51 4.33 27.10
N ALA A 207 25.98 3.39 26.32
CA ALA A 207 25.45 3.64 24.99
C ALA A 207 24.25 4.60 25.00
N PRO A 208 23.24 4.46 25.88
CA PRO A 208 22.14 5.43 25.95
C PRO A 208 22.59 6.82 26.38
N LEU A 209 23.62 6.95 27.24
CA LEU A 209 24.13 8.24 27.71
C LEU A 209 24.92 8.99 26.64
N THR A 210 25.66 8.26 25.81
CA THR A 210 26.57 8.84 24.80
C THR A 210 25.88 9.07 23.45
N LEU A 211 24.88 8.26 23.12
CA LEU A 211 24.24 8.26 21.80
C LEU A 211 22.86 8.92 21.78
N ARG A 212 22.35 9.40 22.93
CA ARG A 212 20.99 9.95 23.10
C ARG A 212 20.63 11.02 22.08
N ASP A 213 21.56 11.91 21.77
CA ASP A 213 21.33 13.07 20.92
C ASP A 213 21.67 12.79 19.44
N THR A 214 22.18 11.60 19.14
CA THR A 214 22.71 11.23 17.80
C THR A 214 21.93 10.15 17.08
N LEU A 215 21.22 9.29 17.81
CA LEU A 215 20.50 8.14 17.24
C LEU A 215 19.00 8.22 17.55
N PRO A 216 18.13 7.75 16.64
CA PRO A 216 16.71 7.62 16.90
C PRO A 216 16.41 6.79 18.16
N ALA A 217 15.30 7.13 18.82
CA ALA A 217 14.81 6.38 19.97
C ALA A 217 14.58 4.90 19.58
N GLY A 218 15.09 3.97 20.40
CA GLY A 218 15.04 2.52 20.15
C GLY A 218 16.33 1.90 19.61
N VAL A 219 17.20 2.66 18.91
CA VAL A 219 18.45 2.10 18.37
C VAL A 219 19.40 1.62 19.48
N SER A 220 19.55 2.40 20.55
CA SER A 220 20.38 2.02 21.70
C SER A 220 19.86 0.77 22.42
N LEU A 221 18.54 0.58 22.44
CA LEU A 221 17.89 -0.60 22.99
C LEU A 221 18.18 -1.84 22.12
N LEU A 222 18.01 -1.74 20.80
CA LEU A 222 18.35 -2.80 19.85
C LEU A 222 19.83 -3.17 19.90
N ALA A 223 20.72 -2.18 19.93
CA ALA A 223 22.16 -2.41 20.01
C ALA A 223 22.56 -3.12 21.32
N SER A 224 21.95 -2.72 22.44
CA SER A 224 22.19 -3.37 23.74
C SER A 224 21.67 -4.81 23.76
N GLY A 225 20.46 -5.03 23.25
CA GLY A 225 19.86 -6.37 23.09
C GLY A 225 20.72 -7.29 22.24
N ALA A 226 21.13 -6.83 21.06
CA ALA A 226 22.02 -7.57 20.15
C ALA A 226 23.36 -7.92 20.82
N PHE A 227 23.95 -6.98 21.57
CA PHE A 227 25.22 -7.23 22.25
C PHE A 227 25.08 -8.22 23.42
N TYR A 228 23.99 -8.14 24.20
CA TYR A 228 23.66 -9.17 25.20
C TYR A 228 23.49 -10.54 24.54
N GLY A 229 22.68 -10.62 23.49
CA GLY A 229 22.41 -11.84 22.72
C GLY A 229 23.70 -12.49 22.23
N LEU A 230 24.58 -11.72 21.58
CA LEU A 230 25.87 -12.19 21.07
C LEU A 230 26.76 -12.73 22.18
N VAL A 231 27.03 -11.95 23.23
CA VAL A 231 27.98 -12.31 24.29
C VAL A 231 27.51 -13.52 25.09
N TYR A 232 26.23 -13.54 25.50
CA TYR A 232 25.68 -14.64 26.30
C TYR A 232 25.50 -15.92 25.47
N THR A 233 25.14 -15.81 24.19
CA THR A 233 25.05 -16.97 23.30
C THR A 233 26.42 -17.58 23.07
N TYR A 234 27.43 -16.76 22.78
CA TYR A 234 28.81 -17.21 22.63
C TYR A 234 29.32 -17.91 23.90
N ALA A 235 29.14 -17.28 25.07
CA ALA A 235 29.59 -17.82 26.35
C ALA A 235 28.86 -19.12 26.72
N GLY A 236 27.54 -19.17 26.50
CA GLY A 236 26.71 -20.34 26.76
C GLY A 236 27.05 -21.54 25.88
N LEU A 237 27.18 -21.33 24.56
CA LEU A 237 27.54 -22.40 23.62
C LEU A 237 28.95 -22.93 23.85
N ARG A 238 29.93 -22.03 24.08
CA ARG A 238 31.30 -22.43 24.46
C ARG A 238 31.30 -23.29 25.73
N ARG A 239 30.45 -22.95 26.71
CA ARG A 239 30.33 -23.70 27.96
C ARG A 239 29.70 -25.08 27.75
N LEU A 240 28.63 -25.17 26.95
CA LEU A 240 27.97 -26.43 26.61
C LEU A 240 28.92 -27.40 25.88
N HIS A 241 29.68 -26.90 24.90
CA HIS A 241 30.67 -27.72 24.19
C HIS A 241 31.80 -28.22 25.08
N ALA A 242 32.18 -27.47 26.12
CA ALA A 242 33.22 -27.87 27.05
C ALA A 242 32.76 -28.91 28.10
N GLN A 243 31.48 -28.95 28.44
CA GLN A 243 30.94 -29.86 29.47
C GLN A 243 30.53 -31.22 28.91
N HIS A 244 30.07 -31.25 27.66
CA HIS A 244 29.70 -32.49 26.98
C HIS A 244 30.35 -32.49 25.60
N PRO A 245 31.52 -33.14 25.41
CA PRO A 245 32.18 -33.18 24.10
C PRO A 245 31.57 -34.23 23.16
N VAL A 246 30.89 -35.26 23.68
CA VAL A 246 30.30 -36.34 22.88
C VAL A 246 28.80 -36.13 22.76
N TRP A 247 28.39 -35.44 21.70
CA TRP A 247 26.98 -35.33 21.33
C TRP A 247 26.68 -36.26 20.16
N ARG A 248 25.68 -37.14 20.32
CA ARG A 248 25.20 -38.08 19.29
C ARG A 248 24.27 -37.37 18.30
N GLY A 249 24.85 -36.63 17.35
CA GLY A 249 24.17 -36.11 16.17
C GLY A 249 25.21 -35.73 15.13
N GLN A 250 24.99 -36.08 13.86
CA GLN A 250 25.95 -35.80 12.79
C GLN A 250 26.07 -34.26 12.64
N LEU A 251 27.30 -33.73 12.68
CA LEU A 251 27.64 -32.31 12.46
C LEU A 251 26.87 -31.66 11.28
N PRO A 252 26.63 -32.35 10.14
CA PRO A 252 25.83 -31.83 9.04
C PRO A 252 24.42 -31.39 9.43
N ALA A 253 23.66 -32.23 10.15
CA ALA A 253 22.27 -31.95 10.51
C ALA A 253 22.11 -30.68 11.38
N ARG A 254 23.12 -30.35 12.19
CA ARG A 254 23.10 -29.12 13.01
C ARG A 254 23.36 -27.87 12.18
N VAL A 255 24.22 -27.96 11.18
CA VAL A 255 24.50 -26.86 10.24
C VAL A 255 23.29 -26.67 9.33
N SER A 256 22.70 -27.74 8.80
CA SER A 256 21.49 -27.68 7.96
C SER A 256 20.32 -27.02 8.69
N VAL A 257 20.08 -27.37 9.96
CA VAL A 257 19.00 -26.74 10.76
C VAL A 257 19.28 -25.27 11.05
N LEU A 258 20.54 -24.89 11.30
CA LEU A 258 20.91 -23.48 11.52
C LEU A 258 20.76 -22.66 10.23
N VAL A 259 21.19 -23.21 9.10
CA VAL A 259 21.02 -22.60 7.78
C VAL A 259 19.52 -22.46 7.46
N LEU A 260 18.72 -23.50 7.70
CA LEU A 260 17.28 -23.48 7.47
C LEU A 260 16.57 -22.41 8.33
N LEU A 261 16.93 -22.31 9.61
CA LEU A 261 16.35 -21.31 10.51
C LEU A 261 16.65 -19.87 10.08
N ILE A 262 17.81 -19.60 9.49
CA ILE A 262 18.19 -18.25 9.03
C ILE A 262 17.66 -17.97 7.62
N VAL A 263 17.85 -18.91 6.70
CA VAL A 263 17.56 -18.73 5.27
C VAL A 263 16.06 -18.67 5.01
N VAL A 264 15.26 -19.54 5.64
CA VAL A 264 13.81 -19.60 5.35
C VAL A 264 13.11 -18.29 5.72
N PRO A 265 13.25 -17.74 6.93
CA PRO A 265 12.53 -16.51 7.25
C PRO A 265 13.15 -15.29 6.55
N LEU A 266 14.46 -15.30 6.25
CA LEU A 266 15.06 -14.26 5.42
C LEU A 266 14.44 -14.24 4.02
N LEU A 267 14.26 -15.41 3.39
CA LEU A 267 13.60 -15.53 2.08
C LEU A 267 12.13 -15.10 2.16
N VAL A 268 11.41 -15.47 3.21
CA VAL A 268 10.00 -15.05 3.41
C VAL A 268 9.90 -13.53 3.52
N ILE A 269 10.76 -12.90 4.32
CA ILE A 269 10.78 -11.44 4.48
C ILE A 269 11.16 -10.77 3.16
N LEU A 270 12.21 -11.24 2.48
CA LEU A 270 12.67 -10.68 1.22
C LEU A 270 11.58 -10.78 0.14
N ILE A 271 10.94 -11.93 0.01
CA ILE A 271 9.86 -12.16 -0.96
C ILE A 271 8.66 -11.29 -0.61
N GLY A 272 8.20 -11.26 0.65
CA GLY A 272 7.08 -10.42 1.06
C GLY A 272 7.30 -8.94 0.73
N PHE A 273 8.45 -8.40 1.13
CA PHE A 273 8.82 -7.00 0.85
C PHE A 273 8.92 -6.70 -0.65
N THR A 274 9.48 -7.62 -1.44
CA THR A 274 9.58 -7.44 -2.89
C THR A 274 8.20 -7.52 -3.55
N MET A 275 7.31 -8.39 -3.08
CA MET A 275 5.94 -8.49 -3.61
C MET A 275 5.16 -7.20 -3.39
N ASP A 276 5.22 -6.62 -2.18
CA ASP A 276 4.52 -5.36 -1.88
C ASP A 276 4.99 -4.21 -2.80
N GLN A 277 6.31 -4.14 -3.08
CA GLN A 277 6.85 -3.15 -4.03
C GLN A 277 6.38 -3.38 -5.46
N ILE A 278 6.39 -4.64 -5.92
CA ILE A 278 5.94 -4.95 -7.28
C ILE A 278 4.44 -4.67 -7.40
N GLU A 279 3.64 -4.94 -6.38
CA GLU A 279 2.20 -4.63 -6.36
C GLU A 279 1.94 -3.14 -6.56
N GLU A 280 2.62 -2.29 -5.78
CA GLU A 280 2.51 -0.83 -5.91
C GLU A 280 2.99 -0.35 -7.29
N GLN A 281 4.12 -0.87 -7.78
CA GLN A 281 4.65 -0.51 -9.08
C GLN A 281 3.70 -0.91 -10.22
N VAL A 282 3.15 -2.12 -10.20
CA VAL A 282 2.19 -2.60 -11.20
C VAL A 282 0.92 -1.76 -11.18
N ALA A 283 0.43 -1.38 -10.00
CA ALA A 283 -0.74 -0.51 -9.87
C ALA A 283 -0.49 0.90 -10.45
N GLN A 284 0.70 1.46 -10.25
CA GLN A 284 1.11 2.75 -10.82
C GLN A 284 1.29 2.68 -12.33
N GLU A 285 1.94 1.63 -12.85
CA GLU A 285 2.08 1.40 -14.30
C GLU A 285 0.72 1.29 -14.97
N SER A 286 -0.21 0.57 -14.34
CA SER A 286 -1.61 0.49 -14.77
C SER A 286 -2.29 1.87 -14.82
N ALA A 287 -2.15 2.67 -13.77
CA ALA A 287 -2.74 3.99 -13.69
C ALA A 287 -2.22 4.92 -14.82
N GLU A 288 -0.91 4.87 -15.11
CA GLU A 288 -0.30 5.67 -16.18
C GLU A 288 -0.70 5.17 -17.58
N GLN A 289 -0.93 3.87 -17.76
CA GLN A 289 -1.52 3.34 -18.99
C GLN A 289 -2.95 3.86 -19.20
N LEU A 290 -3.81 3.76 -18.19
CA LEU A 290 -5.19 4.30 -18.25
C LEU A 290 -5.19 5.80 -18.56
N ARG A 291 -4.29 6.56 -17.92
CA ARG A 291 -4.10 7.99 -18.19
C ARG A 291 -3.70 8.27 -19.64
N THR A 292 -2.77 7.49 -20.18
CA THR A 292 -2.27 7.65 -21.55
C THR A 292 -3.37 7.38 -22.56
N VAL A 293 -4.12 6.29 -22.40
CA VAL A 293 -5.27 5.95 -23.24
C VAL A 293 -6.35 7.02 -23.13
N ASN A 294 -6.70 7.44 -21.91
CA ASN A 294 -7.71 8.47 -21.67
C ASN A 294 -7.32 9.79 -22.34
N ARG A 295 -6.05 10.20 -22.23
CA ARG A 295 -5.54 11.42 -22.86
C ARG A 295 -5.62 11.35 -24.38
N ALA A 296 -5.20 10.24 -24.98
CA ALA A 296 -5.28 10.04 -26.42
C ALA A 296 -6.74 10.11 -26.92
N LEU A 297 -7.64 9.40 -26.23
CA LEU A 297 -9.06 9.37 -26.56
C LEU A 297 -9.74 10.74 -26.36
N SER A 298 -9.43 11.44 -25.27
CA SER A 298 -9.91 12.81 -25.00
C SER A 298 -9.47 13.80 -26.07
N LEU A 299 -8.21 13.71 -26.52
CA LEU A 299 -7.68 14.57 -27.58
C LEU A 299 -8.35 14.27 -28.92
N ASN A 300 -8.47 12.99 -29.30
CA ASN A 300 -9.13 12.58 -30.54
C ASN A 300 -10.60 13.03 -30.55
N MET A 301 -11.31 12.85 -29.44
CA MET A 301 -12.71 13.26 -29.32
C MET A 301 -12.87 14.79 -29.36
N SER A 302 -12.05 15.52 -28.62
CA SER A 302 -12.08 16.99 -28.62
C SER A 302 -11.78 17.56 -30.01
N MET A 303 -10.82 16.96 -30.72
CA MET A 303 -10.48 17.35 -32.09
C MET A 303 -11.64 17.04 -33.06
N TRP A 304 -12.27 15.88 -32.94
CA TRP A 304 -13.43 15.53 -33.77
C TRP A 304 -14.58 16.52 -33.53
N LEU A 305 -14.91 16.84 -32.28
CA LEU A 305 -15.96 17.79 -31.93
C LEU A 305 -15.67 19.22 -32.45
N ASP A 306 -14.46 19.72 -32.25
CA ASP A 306 -14.06 21.07 -32.69
C ASP A 306 -14.05 21.18 -34.23
N LEU A 307 -13.48 20.20 -34.93
CA LEU A 307 -13.44 20.19 -36.40
C LEU A 307 -14.85 20.18 -36.99
N ASN A 308 -15.71 19.28 -36.51
CA ASN A 308 -17.09 19.17 -36.99
C ASN A 308 -17.92 20.41 -36.65
N GLY A 309 -17.71 21.00 -35.47
CA GLY A 309 -18.34 22.26 -35.08
C GLY A 309 -17.97 23.40 -36.02
N ARG A 310 -16.68 23.54 -36.37
CA ARG A 310 -16.19 24.56 -37.30
C ARG A 310 -16.72 24.36 -38.72
N ILE A 311 -16.78 23.12 -39.20
CA ILE A 311 -17.37 22.78 -40.50
C ILE A 311 -18.83 23.25 -40.53
N LEU A 312 -19.61 22.89 -39.51
CA LEU A 312 -21.03 23.23 -39.47
C LEU A 312 -21.26 24.74 -39.37
N GLN A 313 -20.48 25.45 -38.56
CA GLN A 313 -20.53 26.92 -38.47
C GLN A 313 -20.14 27.59 -39.80
N ASN A 314 -19.16 27.04 -40.53
CA ASN A 314 -18.79 27.55 -41.85
C ASN A 314 -19.95 27.40 -42.84
N VAL A 315 -20.62 26.24 -42.86
CA VAL A 315 -21.81 26.00 -43.69
C VAL A 315 -22.93 26.98 -43.33
N ALA A 316 -23.23 27.15 -42.04
CA ALA A 316 -24.31 28.03 -41.58
C ALA A 316 -24.11 29.51 -41.97
N GLY A 317 -22.85 29.93 -42.19
CA GLY A 317 -22.52 31.30 -42.62
C GLY A 317 -22.52 31.52 -44.14
N ARG A 318 -22.73 30.48 -44.96
CA ARG A 318 -22.76 30.59 -46.43
C ARG A 318 -23.97 31.40 -46.89
N PRO A 319 -23.84 32.32 -47.87
CA PRO A 319 -24.96 33.12 -48.38
C PRO A 319 -26.15 32.28 -48.83
N GLU A 320 -25.89 31.12 -49.45
CA GLU A 320 -26.87 30.16 -49.91
C GLU A 320 -27.67 29.57 -48.74
N ILE A 321 -27.04 29.37 -47.58
CA ILE A 321 -27.68 28.86 -46.36
C ILE A 321 -28.43 29.98 -45.64
N VAL A 322 -27.85 31.17 -45.54
CA VAL A 322 -28.48 32.35 -44.91
C VAL A 322 -29.73 32.82 -45.66
N SER A 323 -29.81 32.58 -46.98
CA SER A 323 -30.98 32.96 -47.79
C SER A 323 -32.27 32.24 -47.38
N MET A 324 -32.17 31.06 -46.75
CA MET A 324 -33.28 30.17 -46.44
C MET A 324 -34.12 29.77 -47.67
N ASP A 325 -33.50 29.77 -48.86
CA ASP A 325 -34.10 29.35 -50.13
C ASP A 325 -33.72 27.89 -50.46
N PRO A 326 -34.69 26.95 -50.51
CA PRO A 326 -34.41 25.55 -50.80
C PRO A 326 -33.63 25.32 -52.11
N GLU A 327 -33.90 26.10 -53.16
CA GLU A 327 -33.26 25.92 -54.47
C GLU A 327 -31.77 26.31 -54.45
N GLN A 328 -31.40 27.26 -53.59
CA GLN A 328 -30.01 27.69 -53.39
C GLN A 328 -29.28 26.78 -52.39
N GLN A 329 -29.99 26.31 -51.35
CA GLN A 329 -29.39 25.50 -50.29
C GLN A 329 -29.05 24.08 -50.75
N LYS A 330 -29.96 23.43 -51.50
CA LYS A 330 -29.84 22.01 -51.82
C LYS A 330 -28.53 21.64 -52.55
N PRO A 331 -28.09 22.35 -53.62
CA PRO A 331 -26.84 22.01 -54.32
C PRO A 331 -25.62 22.06 -53.40
N LEU A 332 -25.55 23.06 -52.51
CA LEU A 332 -24.46 23.18 -51.54
C LEU A 332 -24.48 22.04 -50.52
N LEU A 333 -25.66 21.67 -50.00
CA LEU A 333 -25.79 20.57 -49.05
C LEU A 333 -25.40 19.21 -49.67
N GLU A 334 -25.75 18.99 -50.94
CA GLU A 334 -25.34 17.82 -51.72
C GLU A 334 -23.81 17.79 -51.95
N GLU A 335 -23.19 18.94 -52.20
CA GLU A 335 -21.73 19.04 -52.30
C GLU A 335 -21.04 18.69 -50.97
N MET A 336 -21.56 19.22 -49.86
CA MET A 336 -20.98 19.02 -48.53
C MET A 336 -20.98 17.55 -48.10
N ILE A 337 -22.02 16.78 -48.41
CA ILE A 337 -22.04 15.34 -48.10
C ILE A 337 -21.08 14.53 -48.96
N MET A 338 -20.76 14.99 -50.18
CA MET A 338 -19.69 14.39 -51.00
C MET A 338 -18.29 14.65 -50.41
N ILE A 339 -18.08 15.82 -49.80
CA ILE A 339 -16.81 16.18 -49.14
C ILE A 339 -16.64 15.45 -47.80
N TYR A 340 -17.75 15.21 -47.08
CA TYR A 340 -17.75 14.56 -45.77
C TYR A 340 -18.64 13.29 -45.75
N PRO A 341 -18.20 12.18 -46.37
CA PRO A 341 -19.05 10.98 -46.56
C PRO A 341 -19.51 10.28 -45.28
N TYR A 342 -18.92 10.58 -44.12
CA TYR A 342 -19.34 10.04 -42.82
C TYR A 342 -20.58 10.75 -42.25
N MET A 343 -20.94 11.92 -42.79
CA MET A 343 -22.21 12.56 -42.51
C MET A 343 -23.25 11.94 -43.44
N TYR A 344 -24.29 11.32 -42.90
CA TYR A 344 -25.35 10.74 -43.74
C TYR A 344 -26.40 11.80 -44.14
N LEU A 345 -26.42 12.93 -43.44
CA LEU A 345 -27.37 14.01 -43.66
C LEU A 345 -26.74 15.34 -43.25
N ILE A 346 -26.91 16.37 -44.07
CA ILE A 346 -26.78 17.78 -43.69
C ILE A 346 -28.09 18.46 -44.07
N SER A 347 -28.70 19.21 -43.17
CA SER A 347 -29.98 19.85 -43.44
C SER A 347 -30.13 21.21 -42.76
N THR A 348 -31.04 22.01 -43.30
CA THR A 348 -31.47 23.29 -42.74
C THR A 348 -32.91 23.17 -42.28
N THR A 349 -33.24 23.91 -41.23
CA THR A 349 -34.56 23.94 -40.62
C THR A 349 -34.95 25.38 -40.34
N ASP A 350 -36.19 25.75 -40.63
CA ASP A 350 -36.70 27.10 -40.36
C ASP A 350 -36.98 27.32 -38.87
N MET A 351 -37.41 28.54 -38.50
CA MET A 351 -37.77 28.89 -37.12
C MET A 351 -39.02 28.17 -36.59
N HIS A 352 -39.75 27.47 -37.46
CA HIS A 352 -40.92 26.66 -37.14
C HIS A 352 -40.58 25.17 -36.98
N GLY A 353 -39.33 24.76 -37.20
CA GLY A 353 -38.86 23.39 -37.04
C GLY A 353 -39.02 22.54 -38.29
N GLN A 354 -39.48 23.13 -39.39
CA GLN A 354 -39.68 22.44 -40.66
C GLN A 354 -38.38 22.46 -41.46
N ASN A 355 -37.98 21.31 -42.03
CA ASN A 355 -36.84 21.30 -42.94
C ASN A 355 -37.09 22.24 -44.13
N VAL A 356 -36.06 23.02 -44.48
CA VAL A 356 -36.04 23.87 -45.67
C VAL A 356 -35.35 23.16 -46.82
N ALA A 357 -34.15 22.64 -46.58
CA ALA A 357 -33.42 21.79 -47.51
C ALA A 357 -32.72 20.63 -46.78
N ARG A 358 -32.45 19.57 -47.53
CA ARG A 358 -31.72 18.37 -47.09
C ARG A 358 -30.72 17.99 -48.16
N SER A 359 -29.59 17.44 -47.77
CA SER A 359 -28.59 16.87 -48.67
C SER A 359 -29.05 15.55 -49.30
N ASP A 360 -30.07 14.91 -48.73
CA ASP A 360 -30.67 13.68 -49.24
C ASP A 360 -31.98 13.95 -50.01
N ASN A 361 -32.54 12.89 -50.60
CA ASN A 361 -33.82 12.94 -51.30
C ASN A 361 -34.99 12.41 -50.46
N TYR A 362 -34.82 12.34 -49.13
CA TYR A 362 -35.93 11.94 -48.25
C TYR A 362 -36.91 13.10 -48.06
N PRO A 363 -38.19 12.82 -47.75
CA PRO A 363 -39.19 13.86 -47.50
C PRO A 363 -38.78 14.80 -46.36
N LEU A 364 -39.16 16.07 -46.46
CA LEU A 364 -38.93 17.08 -45.44
C LEU A 364 -39.61 16.66 -44.12
N GLN A 365 -38.90 16.80 -43.00
CA GLN A 365 -39.34 16.38 -41.68
C GLN A 365 -39.57 17.59 -40.75
N GLN A 366 -40.29 17.32 -39.66
CA GLN A 366 -40.55 18.28 -38.58
C GLN A 366 -39.68 17.93 -37.36
N TYR A 367 -38.87 18.89 -36.91
CA TYR A 367 -37.88 18.72 -35.83
C TYR A 367 -38.10 19.62 -34.62
N ARG A 368 -39.26 20.30 -34.54
CA ARG A 368 -39.61 21.22 -33.45
C ARG A 368 -39.35 20.70 -32.03
N THR A 369 -39.47 19.38 -31.80
CA THR A 369 -39.32 18.76 -30.48
C THR A 369 -37.90 18.29 -30.16
N GLN A 370 -36.97 18.35 -31.12
CA GLN A 370 -35.59 17.89 -30.91
C GLN A 370 -34.81 18.88 -30.06
N ILE A 371 -33.93 18.37 -29.20
CA ILE A 371 -33.13 19.21 -28.29
C ILE A 371 -32.10 20.00 -29.09
N TRP A 372 -31.41 19.36 -30.03
CA TRP A 372 -30.45 20.00 -30.94
C TRP A 372 -31.06 21.16 -31.70
N TYR A 373 -32.32 21.04 -32.13
CA TYR A 373 -33.02 22.11 -32.84
C TYR A 373 -33.35 23.27 -31.90
N THR A 374 -33.94 22.95 -30.75
CA THR A 374 -34.40 23.95 -29.78
C THR A 374 -33.23 24.74 -29.19
N ALA A 375 -32.13 24.06 -28.87
CA ALA A 375 -30.91 24.70 -28.35
C ALA A 375 -30.31 25.68 -29.37
N ALA A 376 -30.10 25.23 -30.61
CA ALA A 376 -29.56 26.08 -31.67
C ALA A 376 -30.49 27.26 -32.00
N LYS A 377 -31.81 27.03 -32.09
CA LYS A 377 -32.81 28.08 -32.29
C LYS A 377 -32.74 29.17 -31.20
N ASN A 378 -32.43 28.78 -29.97
CA ASN A 378 -32.30 29.70 -28.83
C ASN A 378 -30.91 30.35 -28.74
N GLY A 379 -30.03 30.13 -29.73
CA GLY A 379 -28.73 30.78 -29.85
C GLY A 379 -27.57 30.00 -29.25
N ALA A 380 -27.73 28.72 -28.89
CA ALA A 380 -26.59 27.89 -28.53
C ALA A 380 -25.64 27.77 -29.74
N PRO A 381 -24.35 28.13 -29.62
CA PRO A 381 -23.44 28.25 -30.76
C PRO A 381 -23.09 26.92 -31.43
N LEU A 382 -23.21 25.83 -30.67
CA LEU A 382 -23.06 24.46 -31.14
C LEU A 382 -23.77 23.54 -30.15
N THR A 383 -24.48 22.53 -30.63
CA THR A 383 -25.11 21.51 -29.79
C THR A 383 -24.89 20.15 -30.40
N PHE A 384 -24.56 19.15 -29.57
CA PHE A 384 -24.50 17.75 -29.96
C PHE A 384 -25.58 16.97 -29.22
N GLU A 385 -26.30 16.12 -29.94
CA GLU A 385 -27.31 15.24 -29.36
C GLU A 385 -27.19 13.83 -29.95
N ILE A 386 -27.17 12.82 -29.08
CA ILE A 386 -27.35 11.44 -29.51
C ILE A 386 -28.84 11.17 -29.72
N VAL A 387 -29.19 10.70 -30.92
CA VAL A 387 -30.56 10.33 -31.28
C VAL A 387 -30.59 8.96 -31.92
N VAL A 388 -31.76 8.33 -31.91
CA VAL A 388 -32.03 7.22 -32.83
C VAL A 388 -32.60 7.83 -34.10
N ASP A 389 -31.89 7.65 -35.22
CA ASP A 389 -32.31 8.21 -36.49
C ASP A 389 -33.66 7.60 -36.91
N LYS A 390 -34.63 8.46 -37.26
CA LYS A 390 -36.02 8.03 -37.54
C LYS A 390 -36.14 7.21 -38.82
N ILE A 391 -35.18 7.30 -39.72
CA ILE A 391 -35.23 6.65 -41.05
C ILE A 391 -34.51 5.30 -40.98
N THR A 392 -33.30 5.29 -40.43
CA THR A 392 -32.43 4.10 -40.39
C THR A 392 -32.61 3.28 -39.12
N GLY A 393 -33.17 3.85 -38.05
CA GLY A 393 -33.30 3.21 -36.74
C GLY A 393 -31.98 3.04 -35.98
N LYS A 394 -30.88 3.60 -36.48
CA LYS A 394 -29.55 3.47 -35.88
C LYS A 394 -29.23 4.64 -34.94
N PRO A 395 -28.40 4.42 -33.90
CA PRO A 395 -27.85 5.51 -33.11
C PRO A 395 -26.99 6.45 -33.95
N ALA A 396 -27.30 7.73 -33.88
CA ALA A 396 -26.63 8.80 -34.61
C ALA A 396 -26.30 9.96 -33.67
N ILE A 397 -25.25 10.70 -34.02
CA ILE A 397 -24.96 11.99 -33.44
C ILE A 397 -25.44 13.08 -34.39
N ILE A 398 -26.25 13.99 -33.86
CA ILE A 398 -26.66 15.21 -34.55
C ILE A 398 -25.90 16.37 -33.94
N ALA A 399 -25.24 17.17 -34.79
CA ALA A 399 -24.72 18.46 -34.39
C ALA A 399 -25.55 19.57 -35.03
N SER A 400 -25.81 20.65 -34.30
CA SER A 400 -26.60 21.78 -34.79
C SER A 400 -25.99 23.14 -34.40
N THR A 401 -26.23 24.13 -35.25
CA THR A 401 -25.85 25.54 -35.02
C THR A 401 -26.95 26.48 -35.56
N PRO A 402 -27.17 27.65 -34.95
CA PRO A 402 -28.01 28.70 -35.51
C PRO A 402 -27.47 29.22 -36.84
N ILE A 403 -28.39 29.56 -37.74
CA ILE A 403 -28.15 30.34 -38.95
C ILE A 403 -28.46 31.80 -38.60
N TYR A 404 -27.46 32.66 -38.66
CA TYR A 404 -27.62 34.09 -38.40
C TYR A 404 -27.78 34.87 -39.70
N ARG A 405 -28.74 35.79 -39.72
CA ARG A 405 -28.95 36.74 -40.83
C ARG A 405 -27.72 37.60 -41.06
N ASP A 406 -27.10 38.06 -39.96
CA ASP A 406 -25.78 38.66 -39.98
C ASP A 406 -24.79 37.72 -39.29
N SER A 407 -24.07 36.94 -40.10
CA SER A 407 -23.07 35.98 -39.64
C SER A 407 -21.85 36.63 -38.98
N ARG A 408 -21.57 37.91 -39.21
CA ARG A 408 -20.41 38.60 -38.60
C ARG A 408 -20.71 39.06 -37.17
N ASN A 409 -21.94 39.51 -36.93
CA ASN A 409 -22.38 39.99 -35.62
C ASN A 409 -23.22 38.97 -34.84
N PHE A 410 -23.34 37.73 -35.36
CA PHE A 410 -24.15 36.66 -34.77
C PHE A 410 -25.56 37.14 -34.39
N SER A 411 -26.21 37.88 -35.29
CA SER A 411 -27.50 38.54 -35.01
C SER A 411 -28.61 38.08 -35.95
N GLY A 412 -29.82 37.96 -35.39
CA GLY A 412 -31.04 37.57 -36.10
C GLY A 412 -31.02 36.12 -36.57
N ILE A 413 -31.38 35.18 -35.70
CA ILE A 413 -31.47 33.75 -36.07
C ILE A 413 -32.63 33.56 -37.06
N VAL A 414 -32.34 32.99 -38.23
CA VAL A 414 -33.32 32.73 -39.32
C VAL A 414 -33.62 31.25 -39.52
N GLY A 415 -32.82 30.38 -38.92
CA GLY A 415 -32.97 28.93 -38.99
C GLY A 415 -31.88 28.20 -38.21
N VAL A 416 -31.82 26.89 -38.41
CA VAL A 416 -30.83 25.99 -37.81
C VAL A 416 -30.23 25.12 -38.90
N THR A 417 -28.90 25.01 -38.94
CA THR A 417 -28.19 24.01 -39.74
C THR A 417 -27.82 22.84 -38.85
N MET A 418 -27.92 21.62 -39.37
CA MET A 418 -27.49 20.43 -38.67
C MET A 418 -26.79 19.44 -39.61
N PHE A 419 -25.95 18.58 -39.03
CA PHE A 419 -25.53 17.35 -39.68
C PHE A 419 -25.84 16.15 -38.78
N GLY A 420 -26.04 14.99 -39.39
CA GLY A 420 -26.13 13.70 -38.73
C GLY A 420 -25.03 12.75 -39.19
N SER A 421 -24.44 12.02 -38.24
CA SER A 421 -23.48 10.96 -38.51
C SER A 421 -23.82 9.71 -37.69
N GLU A 422 -23.68 8.52 -38.27
CA GLU A 422 -23.87 7.28 -37.52
C GLU A 422 -22.76 7.11 -36.48
N LEU A 423 -23.11 6.73 -35.24
CA LEU A 423 -22.11 6.52 -34.20
C LEU A 423 -21.18 5.32 -34.47
N THR A 424 -21.61 4.40 -35.33
CA THR A 424 -20.82 3.25 -35.81
C THR A 424 -19.51 3.69 -36.49
N HIS A 425 -19.54 4.77 -37.27
CA HIS A 425 -18.35 5.34 -37.92
C HIS A 425 -17.39 5.94 -36.90
N LEU A 426 -17.93 6.62 -35.89
CA LEU A 426 -17.15 7.22 -34.81
C LEU A 426 -16.46 6.13 -33.95
N ASN A 427 -17.15 5.01 -33.74
CA ASN A 427 -16.59 3.88 -33.02
C ASN A 427 -15.40 3.21 -33.74
N GLN A 428 -15.46 3.07 -35.07
CA GLN A 428 -14.35 2.50 -35.87
C GLN A 428 -13.04 3.29 -35.72
N ILE A 429 -13.11 4.62 -35.58
CA ILE A 429 -11.93 5.47 -35.38
C ILE A 429 -11.25 5.16 -34.04
N ILE A 430 -12.04 4.83 -33.02
CA ILE A 430 -11.55 4.61 -31.64
C ILE A 430 -11.14 3.15 -31.41
N GLN A 431 -11.77 2.18 -32.07
CA GLN A 431 -11.42 0.75 -31.97
C GLN A 431 -9.99 0.44 -32.43
N THR A 432 -9.39 1.26 -33.30
CA THR A 432 -7.98 1.11 -33.72
C THR A 432 -6.97 1.40 -32.59
N HIS A 433 -7.41 1.98 -31.48
CA HIS A 433 -6.58 2.38 -30.34
C HIS A 433 -6.76 1.46 -29.11
N GLN A 434 -7.26 0.23 -29.27
CA GLN A 434 -7.27 -0.74 -28.16
C GLN A 434 -5.84 -1.03 -27.68
N VAL A 435 -5.49 -0.56 -26.48
CA VAL A 435 -4.16 -0.75 -25.86
C VAL A 435 -4.09 -2.04 -25.02
N GLY A 436 -5.19 -2.78 -24.88
CA GLY A 436 -5.20 -4.10 -24.24
C GLY A 436 -6.55 -4.81 -24.38
N LYS A 437 -6.56 -6.15 -24.22
CA LYS A 437 -7.77 -6.98 -24.32
C LYS A 437 -8.77 -6.77 -23.16
N GLU A 438 -8.31 -6.24 -22.04
CA GLU A 438 -9.08 -6.14 -20.79
C GLU A 438 -9.38 -4.69 -20.36
N GLN A 439 -8.95 -3.69 -21.15
CA GLN A 439 -9.22 -2.28 -20.91
C GLN A 439 -10.48 -1.85 -21.67
N MET A 440 -11.42 -1.25 -20.94
CA MET A 440 -12.63 -0.68 -21.51
C MET A 440 -12.52 0.83 -21.53
N ALA A 441 -12.62 1.42 -22.73
CA ALA A 441 -12.64 2.85 -22.91
C ALA A 441 -13.96 3.27 -23.57
N TYR A 442 -14.58 4.31 -23.03
CA TYR A 442 -15.84 4.80 -23.55
C TYR A 442 -15.99 6.30 -23.32
N VAL A 443 -16.88 6.90 -24.11
CA VAL A 443 -17.18 8.33 -24.08
C VAL A 443 -18.66 8.50 -23.85
N VAL A 444 -19.02 9.38 -22.93
CA VAL A 444 -20.42 9.71 -22.60
C VAL A 444 -20.75 11.15 -22.91
N ASP A 445 -21.97 11.40 -23.39
CA ASP A 445 -22.51 12.74 -23.62
C ASP A 445 -23.00 13.40 -22.32
N SER A 446 -23.55 14.60 -22.41
CA SER A 446 -24.11 15.34 -21.27
C SER A 446 -25.25 14.64 -20.52
N GLN A 447 -25.91 13.66 -21.14
CA GLN A 447 -27.00 12.87 -20.56
C GLN A 447 -26.55 11.46 -20.14
N ASN A 448 -25.23 11.21 -20.00
CA ASN A 448 -24.66 9.90 -19.68
C ASN A 448 -24.92 8.82 -20.73
N ARG A 449 -25.25 9.20 -21.97
CA ARG A 449 -25.39 8.25 -23.07
C ARG A 449 -24.04 7.94 -23.67
N VAL A 450 -23.77 6.66 -23.87
CA VAL A 450 -22.51 6.18 -24.43
C VAL A 450 -22.46 6.52 -25.92
N VAL A 451 -21.54 7.40 -26.29
CA VAL A 451 -21.27 7.83 -27.67
C VAL A 451 -20.39 6.79 -28.37
N VAL A 452 -19.37 6.28 -27.66
CA VAL A 452 -18.38 5.35 -28.18
C VAL A 452 -17.98 4.37 -27.09
N HIS A 453 -17.70 3.13 -27.46
CA HIS A 453 -17.28 2.08 -26.55
C HIS A 453 -16.32 1.10 -27.24
N THR A 454 -15.21 0.73 -26.58
CA THR A 454 -14.22 -0.21 -27.15
C THR A 454 -14.72 -1.65 -27.25
N ASP A 455 -15.65 -2.07 -26.39
CA ASP A 455 -16.36 -3.35 -26.53
C ASP A 455 -17.37 -3.29 -27.70
N PRO A 456 -17.18 -4.10 -28.76
CA PRO A 456 -18.11 -4.16 -29.90
C PRO A 456 -19.49 -4.72 -29.55
N ALA A 457 -19.63 -5.44 -28.43
CA ALA A 457 -20.92 -5.95 -27.97
C ALA A 457 -21.77 -4.90 -27.23
N PHE A 458 -21.15 -3.78 -26.83
CA PHE A 458 -21.84 -2.73 -26.09
C PHE A 458 -22.83 -1.95 -26.97
N GLN A 459 -24.05 -1.73 -26.46
CA GLN A 459 -25.08 -1.01 -27.20
C GLN A 459 -24.87 0.51 -27.09
N ILE A 460 -24.33 1.09 -28.16
CA ILE A 460 -24.13 2.53 -28.29
C ILE A 460 -25.46 3.31 -28.20
N GLY A 461 -25.44 4.46 -27.54
CA GLY A 461 -26.59 5.32 -27.29
C GLY A 461 -27.40 4.95 -26.05
N GLN A 462 -27.07 3.85 -25.36
CA GLN A 462 -27.63 3.56 -24.04
C GLN A 462 -27.13 4.56 -23.00
N GLN A 463 -27.99 4.88 -22.04
CA GLN A 463 -27.68 5.75 -20.91
C GLN A 463 -27.12 4.92 -19.76
N GLU A 464 -25.94 5.31 -19.28
CA GLU A 464 -25.37 4.78 -18.05
C GLU A 464 -26.05 5.40 -16.82
N PRO A 465 -26.26 4.63 -15.74
CA PRO A 465 -26.85 5.15 -14.52
C PRO A 465 -25.96 6.19 -13.85
N ASP A 466 -26.56 7.26 -13.32
CA ASP A 466 -25.86 8.28 -12.52
C ASP A 466 -25.22 7.69 -11.24
N THR A 467 -25.71 6.53 -10.79
CA THR A 467 -25.18 5.79 -9.65
C THR A 467 -23.90 5.03 -9.97
N TYR A 468 -23.56 4.85 -11.25
CA TYR A 468 -22.33 4.18 -11.63
C TYR A 468 -21.14 5.07 -11.28
N ARG A 469 -20.20 4.56 -10.46
CA ARG A 469 -19.19 5.39 -9.79
C ARG A 469 -18.33 6.23 -10.76
N PRO A 470 -17.87 5.72 -11.91
CA PRO A 470 -17.15 6.55 -12.88
C PRO A 470 -17.97 7.70 -13.47
N ILE A 471 -19.27 7.49 -13.69
CA ILE A 471 -20.18 8.51 -14.19
C ILE A 471 -20.43 9.57 -13.11
N PHE A 472 -20.70 9.14 -11.88
CA PHE A 472 -20.85 10.05 -10.75
C PHE A 472 -19.60 10.94 -10.58
N ALA A 473 -18.41 10.32 -10.56
CA ALA A 473 -17.13 11.04 -10.43
C ALA A 473 -16.96 12.08 -11.55
N LEU A 474 -17.23 11.67 -12.80
CA LEU A 474 -17.17 12.55 -13.95
C LEU A 474 -18.11 13.76 -13.80
N ARG A 475 -19.33 13.55 -13.30
CA ARG A 475 -20.35 14.62 -13.13
C ARG A 475 -20.10 15.52 -11.94
N ASP A 476 -19.41 15.04 -10.92
CA ASP A 476 -18.90 15.86 -9.82
C ASP A 476 -17.70 16.73 -10.25
N GLY A 477 -17.22 16.56 -11.49
CA GLY A 477 -16.08 17.29 -12.04
C GLY A 477 -14.74 16.71 -11.63
N GLU A 478 -14.71 15.50 -11.06
CA GLU A 478 -13.48 14.79 -10.72
C GLU A 478 -12.64 14.56 -12.00
N ARG A 479 -11.31 14.60 -11.82
CA ARG A 479 -10.33 14.31 -12.87
C ARG A 479 -9.24 13.43 -12.31
N GLY A 480 -8.95 12.35 -13.02
CA GLY A 480 -7.85 11.46 -12.69
C GLY A 480 -8.29 10.05 -12.34
N LEU A 481 -7.44 9.37 -11.57
CA LEU A 481 -7.59 7.98 -11.21
C LEU A 481 -8.59 7.83 -10.05
N ILE A 482 -9.53 6.91 -10.20
CA ILE A 482 -10.45 6.47 -9.16
C ILE A 482 -10.41 4.94 -9.07
N THR A 483 -10.66 4.41 -7.88
CA THR A 483 -10.90 2.99 -7.66
C THR A 483 -12.30 2.80 -7.09
N PHE A 484 -12.96 1.72 -7.49
CA PHE A 484 -14.32 1.41 -7.03
C PHE A 484 -14.61 -0.07 -7.13
N THR A 485 -15.60 -0.52 -6.38
CA THR A 485 -16.17 -1.86 -6.49
C THR A 485 -17.55 -1.74 -7.14
N ASP A 486 -17.82 -2.56 -8.15
CA ASP A 486 -19.13 -2.58 -8.78
C ASP A 486 -20.17 -3.35 -7.94
N ASN A 487 -21.41 -3.38 -8.41
CA ASN A 487 -22.50 -4.09 -7.72
C ASN A 487 -22.33 -5.62 -7.71
N GLU A 488 -21.43 -6.16 -8.53
CA GLU A 488 -21.08 -7.59 -8.58
C GLU A 488 -19.91 -7.93 -7.64
N GLY A 489 -19.34 -6.93 -6.96
CA GLY A 489 -18.21 -7.11 -6.05
C GLY A 489 -16.84 -7.13 -6.75
N GLN A 490 -16.76 -6.77 -8.04
CA GLN A 490 -15.50 -6.70 -8.77
C GLN A 490 -14.83 -5.35 -8.51
N SER A 491 -13.52 -5.37 -8.26
CA SER A 491 -12.71 -4.16 -8.09
C SER A 491 -12.21 -3.62 -9.43
N TRP A 492 -12.35 -2.32 -9.59
CA TRP A 492 -12.03 -1.58 -10.79
C TRP A 492 -11.12 -0.41 -10.49
N GLN A 493 -10.24 -0.15 -11.44
CA GLN A 493 -9.50 1.10 -11.56
C GLN A 493 -9.98 1.82 -12.80
N ALA A 494 -10.33 3.11 -12.67
CA ALA A 494 -10.79 3.94 -13.77
C ALA A 494 -10.08 5.28 -13.79
N TYR A 495 -9.88 5.83 -14.98
CA TYR A 495 -9.42 7.19 -15.19
C TYR A 495 -10.53 8.00 -15.84
N VAL A 496 -10.97 9.04 -15.15
CA VAL A 496 -12.08 9.92 -15.57
C VAL A 496 -11.55 11.28 -16.01
N ASN A 497 -12.07 11.79 -17.13
CA ASN A 497 -11.70 13.09 -17.64
C ASN A 497 -12.89 13.77 -18.35
N PRO A 498 -13.42 14.89 -17.83
CA PRO A 498 -14.41 15.70 -18.50
C PRO A 498 -13.77 16.53 -19.62
N ILE A 499 -14.46 16.60 -20.74
CA ILE A 499 -14.08 17.36 -21.95
C ILE A 499 -15.18 18.41 -22.25
N ALA A 500 -15.02 19.16 -23.35
CA ALA A 500 -16.01 20.17 -23.74
C ALA A 500 -17.41 19.58 -23.99
N ASN A 501 -18.44 20.43 -23.96
CA ASN A 501 -19.86 20.08 -24.15
C ASN A 501 -20.45 19.16 -23.06
N ASP A 502 -19.89 19.20 -21.84
CA ASP A 502 -20.25 18.29 -20.73
C ASP A 502 -20.11 16.81 -21.09
N TRP A 503 -19.23 16.50 -22.04
CA TRP A 503 -18.87 15.12 -22.35
C TRP A 503 -17.77 14.62 -21.43
N GLY A 504 -17.61 13.32 -21.35
CA GLY A 504 -16.53 12.72 -20.57
C GLY A 504 -15.95 11.49 -21.21
N VAL A 505 -14.67 11.28 -20.95
CA VAL A 505 -13.92 10.10 -21.36
C VAL A 505 -13.57 9.30 -20.13
N ILE A 506 -13.91 8.02 -20.17
CA ILE A 506 -13.66 7.08 -19.09
C ILE A 506 -12.89 5.90 -19.66
N VAL A 507 -11.81 5.53 -18.98
CA VAL A 507 -11.02 4.33 -19.29
C VAL A 507 -10.88 3.53 -18.02
N GLN A 508 -11.30 2.28 -18.03
CA GLN A 508 -11.34 1.44 -16.85
C GLN A 508 -10.86 0.01 -17.13
N GLN A 509 -10.39 -0.65 -16.08
CA GLN A 509 -9.93 -2.03 -16.13
C GLN A 509 -10.16 -2.71 -14.78
N ARG A 510 -10.26 -4.04 -14.79
CA ARG A 510 -10.43 -4.85 -13.59
C ARG A 510 -9.10 -5.01 -12.87
N GLU A 511 -9.09 -4.89 -11.54
CA GLU A 511 -7.88 -5.10 -10.75
C GLU A 511 -7.31 -6.52 -10.91
N GLU A 512 -8.20 -7.51 -11.02
CA GLU A 512 -7.81 -8.90 -11.25
C GLU A 512 -6.91 -9.05 -12.49
N THR A 513 -7.19 -8.30 -13.57
CA THR A 513 -6.52 -8.50 -14.86
C THR A 513 -5.04 -8.13 -14.83
N PHE A 514 -4.64 -7.15 -14.03
CA PHE A 514 -3.22 -6.78 -13.88
C PHE A 514 -2.56 -7.43 -12.66
N PHE A 515 -3.32 -7.84 -11.64
CA PHE A 515 -2.80 -8.61 -10.51
C PHE A 515 -2.66 -10.12 -10.78
N GLN A 516 -3.25 -10.66 -11.84
CA GLN A 516 -3.11 -12.09 -12.21
C GLN A 516 -1.64 -12.53 -12.34
N ALA A 517 -0.78 -11.71 -12.94
CA ALA A 517 0.65 -11.99 -13.04
C ALA A 517 1.32 -12.07 -11.66
N LEU A 518 0.88 -11.22 -10.71
CA LEU A 518 1.37 -11.21 -9.33
C LEU A 518 0.94 -12.44 -8.55
N VAL A 519 -0.27 -12.96 -8.78
CA VAL A 519 -0.73 -14.22 -8.17
C VAL A 519 0.17 -15.40 -8.59
N ILE A 520 0.47 -15.52 -9.89
CA ILE A 520 1.35 -16.58 -10.40
C ILE A 520 2.76 -16.42 -9.80
N LEU A 521 3.31 -15.21 -9.80
CA LEU A 521 4.64 -14.92 -9.25
C LEU A 521 4.71 -15.26 -7.75
N ARG A 522 3.66 -14.93 -6.99
CA ARG A 522 3.54 -15.28 -5.57
C ARG A 522 3.51 -16.79 -5.37
N GLN A 523 2.72 -17.51 -6.16
CA GLN A 523 2.64 -18.98 -6.09
C GLN A 523 4.00 -19.64 -6.39
N VAL A 524 4.69 -19.20 -7.44
CA VAL A 524 6.03 -19.69 -7.79
C VAL A 524 7.05 -19.38 -6.68
N SER A 525 6.98 -18.18 -6.09
CA SER A 525 7.87 -17.79 -4.98
C SER A 525 7.68 -18.68 -3.75
N TRP A 526 6.43 -18.99 -3.38
CA TRP A 526 6.12 -19.89 -2.26
C TRP A 526 6.55 -21.33 -2.54
N GLN A 527 6.35 -21.83 -3.76
CA GLN A 527 6.85 -23.14 -4.16
C GLN A 527 8.38 -23.20 -4.10
N GLY A 528 9.06 -22.13 -4.52
CA GLY A 528 10.51 -21.99 -4.40
C GLY A 528 11.00 -22.08 -2.95
N ILE A 529 10.33 -21.39 -2.02
CA ILE A 529 10.64 -21.50 -0.57
C ILE A 529 10.42 -22.94 -0.09
N ALA A 530 9.30 -23.58 -0.46
CA ALA A 530 9.00 -24.95 -0.04
C ALA A 530 10.07 -25.95 -0.53
N VAL A 531 10.47 -25.85 -1.79
CA VAL A 531 11.54 -26.68 -2.38
C VAL A 531 12.88 -26.42 -1.70
N THR A 532 13.23 -25.15 -1.45
CA THR A 532 14.48 -24.79 -0.75
C THR A 532 14.49 -25.34 0.68
N THR A 533 13.37 -25.23 1.38
CA THR A 533 13.20 -25.75 2.74
C THR A 533 13.34 -27.27 2.76
N LEU A 534 12.72 -27.97 1.80
CA LEU A 534 12.78 -29.44 1.69
C LEU A 534 14.18 -29.93 1.30
N ALA A 535 14.85 -29.24 0.38
CA ALA A 535 16.23 -29.54 -0.01
C ALA A 535 17.20 -29.35 1.17
N LEU A 536 17.07 -28.24 1.91
CA LEU A 536 17.87 -27.98 3.12
C LEU A 536 17.56 -28.96 4.26
N ALA A 537 16.33 -29.50 4.34
CA ALA A 537 15.95 -30.50 5.33
C ALA A 537 16.47 -31.92 5.01
N LEU A 538 16.77 -32.21 3.74
CA LEU A 538 17.29 -33.50 3.28
C LEU A 538 18.83 -33.58 3.32
N LEU A 539 19.53 -32.44 3.42
CA LEU A 539 20.99 -32.32 3.58
C LEU A 539 21.40 -32.49 5.05
#